data_AF-A0A1M7NIM9-F1
#
_entry.id   AF-A0A1M7NIM9-F1
#
_cell.length_a   1.000
_cell.length_b   1.000
_cell.length_c   1.000
_cell.angle_alpha   90.00
_cell.angle_beta   90.00
_cell.angle_gamma   90.00
#
_symmetry.space_group_name_H-M   'P 1'
#
loop_
_entity.id
_entity.type
_entity.pdbx_description
1 polymer ?
#
loop_
_entity_poly.entity_id
_entity_poly.type
_entity_poly.pdbx_seq_one_letter_code
_entity_poly.pdbx_strand_id
1 'polypeptide(L)'
;MERMTKNTDIKTMGMFELAHNDVFTKDGAAWYRDYDNELSCRDLTRKLYKENNIEQQAEFWSDDDYFDEVMFENLQYGFSTLEGIIAMLYMELWSKCDLRECLSRYEDLKLSPDEIIGKLTHSE
;
A
#
# COMPACT_ATOMS: atom_id res chain seq x y z
N MET A 1 -12.37 -17.55 9.25
CA MET A 1 -10.99 -17.02 9.19
C MET A 1 -10.87 -15.98 10.30
N GLU A 2 -9.78 -15.97 11.06
CA GLU A 2 -9.53 -14.86 11.98
C GLU A 2 -9.27 -13.58 11.17
N ARG A 3 -9.77 -12.43 11.64
CA ARG A 3 -9.64 -11.16 10.91
C ARG A 3 -8.17 -10.72 10.84
N MET A 4 -7.68 -10.50 9.63
CA MET A 4 -6.33 -10.03 9.34
C MET A 4 -6.25 -8.50 9.27
N THR A 5 -7.29 -7.81 8.79
CA THR A 5 -7.29 -6.34 8.77
C THR A 5 -7.62 -5.78 10.14
N LYS A 6 -6.65 -5.11 10.78
CA LYS A 6 -6.76 -4.58 12.13
C LYS A 6 -6.42 -3.09 12.14
N ASN A 7 -7.21 -2.34 12.91
CA ASN A 7 -6.96 -0.93 13.22
C ASN A 7 -6.44 -0.76 14.66
N THR A 8 -5.90 -1.82 15.25
CA THR A 8 -5.27 -1.81 16.58
C THR A 8 -3.92 -1.10 16.55
N ASP A 9 -3.37 -0.79 17.73
CA ASP A 9 -2.07 -0.15 17.85
C ASP A 9 -0.97 -1.00 17.17
N ILE A 10 -0.34 -0.43 16.14
CA ILE A 10 0.72 -1.06 15.37
C ILE A 10 1.93 -1.44 16.23
N LYS A 11 2.15 -0.75 17.35
CA LYS A 11 3.27 -1.02 18.26
C LYS A 11 3.16 -2.38 18.95
N THR A 12 1.96 -2.97 18.91
CA THR A 12 1.69 -4.30 19.46
C THR A 12 1.68 -5.40 18.41
N MET A 13 1.78 -5.06 17.12
CA MET A 13 1.68 -6.00 16.02
C MET A 13 2.98 -6.79 15.82
N GLY A 14 2.85 -8.10 15.62
CA GLY A 14 3.95 -8.92 15.09
C GLY A 14 4.20 -8.66 13.60
N MET A 15 5.30 -9.20 13.06
CA MET A 15 5.65 -9.06 11.64
C MET A 15 4.52 -9.44 10.68
N PHE A 16 3.81 -10.54 10.97
CA PHE A 16 2.69 -10.99 10.13
C PHE A 16 1.51 -10.03 10.16
N GLU A 17 1.15 -9.51 11.34
CA GLU A 17 0.05 -8.55 11.48
C GLU A 17 0.40 -7.23 10.81
N LEU A 18 1.63 -6.76 11.00
CA LEU A 18 2.12 -5.54 10.37
C LEU A 18 2.15 -5.69 8.85
N ALA A 19 2.57 -6.83 8.32
CA ALA A 19 2.56 -7.09 6.88
C ALA A 19 1.16 -7.02 6.24
N HIS A 20 0.07 -7.10 7.01
CA HIS A 20 -1.30 -6.92 6.52
C HIS A 20 -1.87 -5.51 6.80
N ASN A 21 -1.18 -4.70 7.61
CA ASN A 21 -1.74 -3.49 8.21
C ASN A 21 -0.81 -2.27 8.18
N ASP A 22 0.40 -2.41 7.64
CA ASP A 22 1.39 -1.37 7.38
C ASP A 22 0.96 -0.41 6.27
N VAL A 23 0.03 -0.81 5.40
CA VAL A 23 -0.53 0.05 4.35
C VAL A 23 -2.04 0.11 4.45
N PHE A 24 -2.63 1.31 4.33
CA PHE A 24 -4.07 1.54 4.47
C PHE A 24 -4.53 2.79 3.72
N THR A 25 -5.84 2.91 3.47
CA THR A 25 -6.40 4.11 2.84
C THR A 25 -6.68 5.19 3.87
N LYS A 26 -6.26 6.42 3.59
CA LYS A 26 -6.59 7.62 4.36
C LYS A 26 -6.70 8.81 3.41
N ASP A 27 -7.80 9.56 3.53
CA ASP A 27 -8.12 10.71 2.68
C ASP A 27 -8.06 10.41 1.17
N GLY A 28 -8.44 9.19 0.77
CA GLY A 28 -8.44 8.75 -0.63
C GLY A 28 -7.09 8.37 -1.21
N ALA A 29 -6.02 8.36 -0.40
CA ALA A 29 -4.68 7.96 -0.81
C ALA A 29 -4.20 6.72 -0.04
N ALA A 30 -3.18 6.05 -0.58
CA ALA A 30 -2.45 5.00 0.12
C ALA A 30 -1.47 5.61 1.13
N TRP A 31 -1.51 5.10 2.36
CA TRP A 31 -0.65 5.52 3.45
C TRP A 31 0.12 4.34 4.02
N TYR A 32 1.37 4.60 4.39
CA TYR A 32 2.25 3.67 5.05
C TYR A 32 2.38 4.01 6.53
N ARG A 33 2.51 2.98 7.38
CA ARG A 33 2.87 3.11 8.78
C ARG A 33 3.80 2.00 9.27
N ASP A 34 4.70 2.37 10.17
CA ASP A 34 5.53 1.49 10.97
C ASP A 34 5.60 2.02 12.41
N TYR A 35 6.41 1.39 13.27
CA TYR A 35 6.53 1.75 14.70
C TYR A 35 6.71 3.25 14.99
N ASP A 36 7.36 4.00 14.09
CA ASP A 36 7.77 5.40 14.28
C ASP A 36 7.21 6.35 13.22
N ASN A 37 6.74 5.84 12.08
CA ASN A 37 6.35 6.64 10.92
C ASN A 37 4.89 6.39 10.54
N GLU A 38 4.17 7.45 10.17
CA GLU A 38 2.90 7.39 9.45
C GLU A 38 2.90 8.51 8.40
N LEU A 39 2.84 8.16 7.12
CA LEU A 39 2.90 9.11 6.01
C LEU A 39 2.28 8.53 4.74
N SER A 40 1.93 9.39 3.77
CA SER A 40 1.45 8.92 2.49
C SER A 40 2.51 8.07 1.78
N CYS A 41 2.10 7.13 0.93
CA CYS A 41 3.04 6.33 0.15
C CYS A 41 3.86 7.20 -0.82
N ARG A 42 3.32 8.33 -1.30
CA ARG A 42 4.08 9.32 -2.08
C ARG A 42 5.14 10.01 -1.25
N ASP A 43 4.82 10.43 -0.03
CA ASP A 43 5.79 11.05 0.87
C ASP A 43 6.87 10.07 1.30
N LEU A 44 6.52 8.80 1.50
CA LEU A 44 7.50 7.74 1.76
C LEU A 44 8.48 7.62 0.59
N THR A 45 7.95 7.57 -0.63
CA THR A 45 8.79 7.50 -1.84
C THR A 45 9.68 8.74 -2.00
N ARG A 46 9.13 9.95 -1.81
CA ARG A 46 9.92 11.20 -1.80
C ARG A 46 11.00 11.15 -0.72
N LYS A 47 10.70 10.63 0.48
CA LYS A 47 11.68 10.45 1.56
C LYS A 47 12.78 9.48 1.13
N LEU A 48 12.45 8.35 0.49
CA LEU A 48 13.44 7.41 -0.04
C LEU A 48 14.36 8.07 -1.06
N TYR A 49 13.83 8.91 -1.96
CA TYR A 49 14.67 9.67 -2.90
C TYR A 49 15.64 10.60 -2.17
N LYS A 50 15.16 11.35 -1.17
CA LYS A 50 15.99 12.27 -0.37
C LYS A 50 17.09 11.53 0.39
N GLU A 51 16.75 10.47 1.11
CA GLU A 51 17.71 9.70 1.92
C GLU A 51 18.79 9.00 1.07
N ASN A 52 18.48 8.70 -0.19
CA ASN A 52 19.42 8.09 -1.14
C ASN A 52 20.10 9.10 -2.07
N ASN A 53 19.94 10.41 -1.85
CA ASN A 53 20.49 11.49 -2.67
C ASN A 53 20.17 11.36 -4.17
N ILE A 54 18.95 10.90 -4.49
CA ILE A 54 18.47 10.80 -5.87
C ILE A 54 17.95 12.18 -6.29
N GLU A 55 18.60 12.79 -7.26
CA GLU A 55 18.23 14.11 -7.78
C GLU A 55 16.96 14.04 -8.63
N GLN A 56 16.07 15.02 -8.45
CA GLN A 56 14.84 15.15 -9.23
C GLN A 56 14.47 16.61 -9.43
N GLN A 57 13.64 16.86 -10.45
CA GLN A 57 13.08 18.18 -10.74
C GLN A 57 12.22 18.70 -9.57
N ALA A 58 11.99 20.02 -9.52
CA ALA A 58 11.27 20.64 -8.40
C ALA A 58 9.84 20.08 -8.28
N GLU A 59 9.21 19.82 -9.43
CA GLU A 59 7.87 19.30 -9.62
C GLU A 59 7.69 17.94 -8.95
N PHE A 60 8.71 17.07 -8.95
CA PHE A 60 8.68 15.77 -8.27
C PHE A 60 8.30 15.89 -6.78
N TRP A 61 8.67 16.99 -6.15
CA TRP A 61 8.48 17.21 -4.72
C TRP A 61 7.13 17.84 -4.37
N SER A 62 6.45 18.47 -5.33
CA SER A 62 5.26 19.29 -5.06
C SER A 62 4.05 18.96 -5.92
N ASP A 63 4.22 18.24 -7.01
CA ASP A 63 3.18 17.85 -7.96
C ASP A 63 3.03 16.33 -7.94
N ASP A 64 1.84 15.86 -7.60
CA ASP A 64 1.52 14.43 -7.51
C ASP A 64 1.34 13.79 -8.88
N ASP A 65 0.86 14.53 -9.89
CA ASP A 65 0.70 14.00 -11.25
C ASP A 65 2.07 13.79 -11.90
N TYR A 66 2.96 14.79 -11.78
CA TYR A 66 4.34 14.66 -12.24
C TYR A 66 5.09 13.55 -11.50
N PHE A 67 4.88 13.43 -10.18
CA PHE A 67 5.43 12.33 -9.40
C PHE A 67 4.98 10.96 -9.94
N ASP A 68 3.69 10.79 -10.21
CA ASP A 68 3.13 9.53 -10.71
C ASP A 68 3.68 9.19 -12.11
N GLU A 69 3.87 10.18 -12.98
CA GLU A 69 4.55 10.01 -14.27
C GLU A 69 5.99 9.50 -14.09
N VAL A 70 6.78 10.13 -13.21
CA VAL A 70 8.17 9.71 -12.92
C VAL A 70 8.20 8.30 -12.33
N MET A 71 7.26 7.94 -11.45
CA MET A 71 7.17 6.57 -10.93
C MET A 71 6.86 5.58 -12.03
N PHE A 72 5.91 5.88 -12.91
CA PHE A 72 5.54 5.02 -14.02
C PHE A 72 6.70 4.83 -15.01
N GLU A 73 7.40 5.90 -15.37
CA GLU A 73 8.58 5.83 -16.25
C GLU A 73 9.71 5.00 -15.64
N ASN A 74 9.96 5.12 -14.34
CA ASN A 74 11.04 4.39 -13.67
C ASN A 74 10.81 2.87 -13.59
N LEU A 75 9.55 2.40 -13.71
CA LEU A 75 9.26 0.96 -13.76
C LEU A 75 9.99 0.25 -14.90
N GLN A 76 10.31 0.94 -16.00
CA GLN A 76 11.02 0.35 -17.13
C GLN A 76 12.43 -0.16 -16.77
N TYR A 77 13.02 0.38 -15.70
CA TYR A 77 14.36 0.00 -15.23
C TYR A 77 14.33 -1.19 -14.26
N GLY A 78 13.19 -1.47 -13.65
CA GLY A 78 12.98 -2.58 -12.73
C GLY A 78 14.04 -2.64 -11.62
N PHE A 79 14.64 -3.81 -11.40
CA PHE A 79 15.69 -4.00 -10.40
C PHE A 79 17.09 -3.49 -10.80
N SER A 80 17.22 -2.89 -11.99
CA SER A 80 18.52 -2.44 -12.52
C SER A 80 18.98 -1.11 -11.92
N THR A 81 18.05 -0.30 -11.40
CA THR A 81 18.32 1.00 -10.79
C THR A 81 17.60 1.13 -9.45
N LEU A 82 18.10 1.99 -8.57
CA LEU A 82 17.45 2.22 -7.28
C LEU A 82 16.08 2.90 -7.47
N GLU A 83 15.98 3.81 -8.43
CA GLU A 83 14.76 4.47 -8.87
C GLU A 83 13.71 3.46 -9.33
N GLY A 84 14.13 2.45 -10.10
CA GLY A 84 13.25 1.37 -10.56
C GLY A 84 12.77 0.49 -9.40
N ILE A 85 13.66 0.16 -8.45
CA ILE A 85 13.28 -0.58 -7.23
C ILE A 85 12.28 0.22 -6.38
N ILE A 86 12.50 1.52 -6.23
CA ILE A 86 11.59 2.40 -5.47
C ILE A 86 10.24 2.51 -6.19
N ALA A 87 10.23 2.62 -7.53
CA ALA A 87 9.00 2.64 -8.31
C ALA A 87 8.20 1.33 -8.17
N MET A 88 8.89 0.18 -8.18
CA MET A 88 8.26 -1.11 -7.90
C MET A 88 7.66 -1.15 -6.48
N LEU A 89 8.40 -0.69 -5.47
CA LEU A 89 7.88 -0.60 -4.10
C LEU A 89 6.64 0.29 -4.02
N TYR A 90 6.65 1.46 -4.64
CA TYR A 90 5.51 2.37 -4.68
C TYR A 90 4.27 1.72 -5.30
N MET A 91 4.43 1.03 -6.42
CA MET A 91 3.36 0.27 -7.08
C MET A 91 2.80 -0.82 -6.16
N GLU A 92 3.66 -1.59 -5.50
CA GLU A 92 3.25 -2.64 -4.56
C GLU A 92 2.53 -2.08 -3.33
N LEU A 93 2.95 -0.91 -2.81
CA LEU A 93 2.28 -0.25 -1.70
C LEU A 93 0.83 0.12 -2.06
N TRP A 94 0.61 0.75 -3.22
CA TRP A 94 -0.75 1.13 -3.61
C TRP A 94 -1.63 -0.10 -3.90
N SER A 95 -1.09 -1.11 -4.59
CA SER A 95 -1.77 -2.40 -4.78
C SER A 95 -2.17 -3.05 -3.45
N LYS A 96 -1.25 -3.07 -2.49
CA LYS A 96 -1.48 -3.61 -1.15
C LYS A 96 -2.56 -2.84 -0.39
N CYS A 97 -2.59 -1.51 -0.53
CA CYS A 97 -3.63 -0.68 0.03
C CYS A 97 -5.02 -1.12 -0.45
N ASP A 98 -5.20 -1.24 -1.77
CA ASP A 98 -6.47 -1.63 -2.38
C ASP A 98 -6.87 -3.07 -2.00
N LEU A 99 -5.90 -3.99 -1.98
CA LEU A 99 -6.13 -5.37 -1.56
C LEU A 99 -6.54 -5.47 -0.10
N ARG A 100 -5.92 -4.67 0.79
CA ARG A 100 -6.30 -4.61 2.21
C ARG A 100 -7.73 -4.10 2.38
N GLU A 101 -8.12 -3.07 1.64
CA GLU A 101 -9.49 -2.55 1.69
C GLU A 101 -10.51 -3.57 1.18
N CYS A 102 -10.19 -4.28 0.09
CA CYS A 102 -11.00 -5.40 -0.40
C CYS A 102 -11.15 -6.50 0.65
N LEU A 103 -10.04 -6.90 1.29
CA LEU A 103 -10.04 -7.89 2.35
C LEU A 103 -10.87 -7.44 3.56
N SER A 104 -10.75 -6.18 3.97
CA SER A 104 -11.53 -5.63 5.09
C SER A 104 -13.03 -5.73 4.81
N ARG A 105 -13.47 -5.37 3.61
CA ARG A 105 -14.89 -5.47 3.20
C ARG A 105 -15.38 -6.91 3.19
N TYR A 106 -14.53 -7.84 2.75
CA TYR A 106 -14.84 -9.27 2.80
C TYR A 106 -14.97 -9.77 4.25
N GLU A 107 -14.03 -9.40 5.11
CA GLU A 107 -14.04 -9.76 6.54
C GLU A 107 -15.24 -9.16 7.29
N ASP A 108 -15.72 -7.99 6.87
CA ASP A 108 -16.91 -7.33 7.42
C ASP A 108 -18.21 -8.11 7.15
N LEU A 109 -18.24 -8.98 6.13
CA LEU A 109 -19.38 -9.87 5.87
C LEU A 109 -19.56 -10.90 6.99
N LYS A 110 -18.49 -11.22 7.74
CA LYS A 110 -18.47 -12.26 8.80
C LYS A 110 -18.96 -13.62 8.29
N LEU A 111 -18.72 -13.91 7.02
CA LEU A 111 -19.03 -15.18 6.38
C LEU A 111 -17.72 -15.89 6.03
N SER A 112 -17.75 -17.21 6.11
CA SER A 112 -16.72 -18.07 5.52
C SER A 112 -16.84 -18.12 3.99
N PRO A 113 -15.77 -18.51 3.28
CA PRO A 113 -15.83 -18.76 1.84
C PRO A 113 -16.97 -19.71 1.44
N ASP A 114 -17.19 -20.78 2.20
CA ASP A 114 -18.24 -21.77 1.93
C ASP A 114 -19.65 -21.18 2.08
N GLU A 115 -19.88 -20.33 3.09
CA GLU A 115 -21.16 -19.65 3.29
C GLU A 115 -21.48 -18.66 2.16
N ILE A 116 -20.46 -18.00 1.62
CA ILE A 116 -20.62 -17.11 0.46
C ILE A 116 -20.97 -17.92 -0.79
N ILE A 117 -20.25 -19.02 -1.05
CA ILE A 117 -20.53 -19.92 -2.18
C ILE A 117 -21.94 -20.50 -2.07
N GLY A 118 -22.35 -20.92 -0.88
CA GLY A 118 -23.71 -21.41 -0.62
C GLY A 118 -24.78 -20.37 -0.97
N LYS A 119 -24.55 -19.09 -0.64
CA LYS A 119 -25.49 -18.00 -1.00
C LYS A 119 -25.55 -17.72 -2.50
N LEU A 120 -24.42 -17.80 -3.21
CA LEU A 120 -24.36 -17.52 -4.66
C LEU A 120 -24.98 -18.64 -5.51
N THR A 121 -24.84 -19.89 -5.08
CA THR A 121 -25.36 -21.07 -5.82
C THR A 121 -26.86 -21.31 -5.63
N HIS A 122 -27.47 -20.71 -4.61
CA HIS A 122 -28.91 -20.83 -4.32
C HIS A 122 -29.70 -19.58 -4.78
N SER A 123 -29.03 -18.62 -5.41
CA SER A 123 -29.62 -17.43 -6.01
C SER A 123 -29.83 -17.52 -7.53
N GLU A 124 -29.54 -18.68 -8.14
CA GLU A 124 -29.90 -19.05 -9.51
C GLU A 124 -31.15 -19.95 -9.51
#